data_AF-A0AAN0INZ8-F1
#
_entry.id   AF-A0AAN0INZ8-F1
#
_cell.length_a   1.000
_cell.length_b   1.000
_cell.length_c   1.000
_cell.angle_alpha   90.00
_cell.angle_beta   90.00
_cell.angle_gamma   90.00
#
_symmetry.space_group_name_H-M   'P 1'
#
loop_
_entity.id
_entity.type
_entity.pdbx_description
1 polymer ?
#
loop_
_entity_poly.entity_id
_entity_poly.type
_entity_poly.pdbx_seq_one_letter_code
_entity_poly.pdbx_strand_id
1 'polypeptide(L)'
;MSSWQEYEKRMALDQSVGVQLDRIGAQVIDNNRKKRAVEASEIFSGLKSFSFVVSLLIYKKVFGITTQLSDAFQSESLHIGQAANLVVATIDTFEDMRSDDKWEFLWEEAPAFSQKHGLSMSQPVHRRTPRQTQLPSGLSDSIVTDTVGHTVNNQCSHDYKRNVYVDVIFQEMKERFSTESISLLKAIDCLHPTSNKLPKF
;
A
#
# COMPACT_ATOMS: atom_id res chain seq x y z
N MET A 1 21.53 -12.11 -28.58
CA MET A 1 20.32 -11.90 -27.77
C MET A 1 20.55 -12.10 -26.26
N SER A 2 21.53 -12.91 -25.83
CA SER A 2 21.85 -13.16 -24.41
C SER A 2 22.43 -11.96 -23.65
N SER A 3 23.35 -11.18 -24.24
CA SER A 3 23.98 -10.00 -23.59
C SER A 3 23.00 -8.90 -23.20
N TRP A 4 21.95 -8.70 -23.99
CA TRP A 4 20.94 -7.67 -23.71
C TRP A 4 20.01 -8.08 -22.56
N GLN A 5 19.61 -9.36 -22.51
CA GLN A 5 18.85 -9.88 -21.38
C GLN A 5 19.68 -9.94 -20.08
N GLU A 6 20.99 -10.19 -20.20
CA GLU A 6 21.92 -10.14 -19.08
C GLU A 6 22.06 -8.70 -18.53
N TYR A 7 22.18 -7.71 -19.42
CA TYR A 7 22.23 -6.29 -19.07
C TYR A 7 20.92 -5.83 -18.43
N GLU A 8 19.77 -6.20 -18.99
CA GLU A 8 18.45 -5.88 -18.47
C GLU A 8 18.21 -6.49 -17.09
N LYS A 9 18.64 -7.76 -16.88
CA LYS A 9 18.68 -8.38 -15.55
C LYS A 9 19.59 -7.62 -14.58
N ARG A 10 20.78 -7.18 -15.01
CA ARG A 10 21.72 -6.42 -14.18
C ARG A 10 21.19 -5.04 -13.80
N MET A 11 20.53 -4.34 -14.72
CA MET A 11 19.88 -3.05 -14.46
C MET A 11 18.67 -3.21 -13.53
N ALA A 12 17.86 -4.25 -13.74
CA ALA A 12 16.76 -4.59 -12.83
C ALA A 12 17.26 -5.00 -11.43
N LEU A 13 18.45 -5.60 -11.35
CA LEU A 13 19.11 -5.93 -10.08
C LEU A 13 19.68 -4.69 -9.39
N ASP A 14 20.26 -3.73 -10.11
CA ASP A 14 20.76 -2.46 -9.54
C ASP A 14 19.61 -1.51 -9.11
N GLN A 15 18.44 -1.64 -9.74
CA GLN A 15 17.20 -0.99 -9.32
C GLN A 15 16.43 -1.75 -8.23
N SER A 16 16.93 -2.90 -7.78
CA SER A 16 16.34 -3.67 -6.69
C SER A 16 16.23 -2.82 -5.43
N VAL A 17 15.10 -2.93 -4.73
CA VAL A 17 14.86 -2.23 -3.46
C VAL A 17 15.99 -2.50 -2.45
N GLY A 18 16.55 -3.72 -2.40
CA GLY A 18 17.69 -4.03 -1.53
C GLY A 18 18.94 -3.24 -1.85
N VAL A 19 19.29 -3.12 -3.13
CA VAL A 19 20.48 -2.37 -3.58
C VAL A 19 20.30 -0.88 -3.30
N GLN A 20 19.10 -0.35 -3.51
CA GLN A 20 18.76 1.02 -3.16
C GLN A 20 18.87 1.26 -1.65
N LEU A 21 18.36 0.34 -0.82
CA LEU A 21 18.49 0.42 0.63
C LEU A 21 19.96 0.35 1.06
N ASP A 22 20.78 -0.56 0.52
CA ASP A 22 22.19 -0.62 0.90
C ASP A 22 22.97 0.63 0.49
N ARG A 23 22.62 1.25 -0.65
CA ARG A 23 23.16 2.55 -1.08
C ARG A 23 22.77 3.68 -0.10
N ILE A 24 21.52 3.71 0.36
CA ILE A 24 21.06 4.64 1.39
C ILE A 24 21.81 4.41 2.70
N GLY A 25 21.98 3.14 3.10
CA GLY A 25 22.73 2.77 4.31
C GLY A 25 24.16 3.28 4.31
N ALA A 26 24.87 3.14 3.18
CA ALA A 26 26.22 3.66 3.01
C ALA A 26 26.29 5.20 3.18
N GLN A 27 25.30 5.93 2.64
CA GLN A 27 25.21 7.39 2.78
C GLN A 27 24.88 7.84 4.22
N VAL A 28 24.11 7.04 4.97
CA VAL A 28 23.79 7.33 6.37
C VAL A 28 25.03 7.20 7.26
N ILE A 29 25.89 6.20 7.00
CA ILE A 29 27.12 5.96 7.76
C ILE A 29 28.17 7.06 7.52
N ASP A 30 28.23 7.62 6.31
CA ASP A 30 29.19 8.68 5.92
C ASP A 30 28.86 10.07 6.52
N ASN A 31 27.70 10.23 7.18
CA ASN A 31 27.22 11.54 7.61
C ASN A 31 27.89 12.03 8.92
N ASN A 32 28.78 13.02 8.80
CA ASN A 32 29.57 13.58 9.92
C ASN A 32 28.76 14.26 11.06
N ARG A 33 27.43 14.41 10.94
CA ARG A 33 26.58 14.99 12.00
C ARG A 33 25.95 13.90 12.85
N LYS A 34 26.53 13.61 14.02
CA LYS A 34 26.08 12.57 14.98
C LYS A 34 24.56 12.51 15.20
N LYS A 35 23.88 13.64 15.44
CA LYS A 35 22.42 13.66 15.66
C LYS A 35 21.63 13.21 14.43
N ARG A 36 21.99 13.70 13.24
CA ARG A 36 21.34 13.32 11.98
C ARG A 36 21.65 11.88 11.59
N ALA A 37 22.85 11.39 11.92
CA ALA A 37 23.23 10.01 11.67
C ALA A 37 22.40 9.02 12.51
N VAL A 38 22.06 9.37 13.76
CA VAL A 38 21.16 8.57 14.61
C VAL A 38 19.73 8.57 14.06
N GLU A 39 19.16 9.74 13.78
CA GLU A 39 17.81 9.85 13.19
C GLU A 39 17.70 9.10 11.85
N ALA A 40 18.70 9.26 10.97
CA ALA A 40 18.74 8.59 9.69
C ALA A 40 18.97 7.07 9.82
N SER A 41 19.74 6.62 10.83
CA SER A 41 19.89 5.18 11.13
C SER A 41 18.60 4.56 11.63
N GLU A 42 17.82 5.29 12.43
CA GLU A 42 16.51 4.84 12.90
C GLU A 42 15.53 4.70 11.73
N ILE A 43 15.41 5.73 10.88
CA ILE A 43 14.60 5.67 9.65
C ILE A 43 15.06 4.50 8.77
N PHE A 44 16.37 4.32 8.59
CA PHE A 44 16.94 3.23 7.80
C PHE A 44 16.59 1.86 8.37
N SER A 45 16.62 1.70 9.69
CA SER A 45 16.17 0.48 10.36
C SER A 45 14.68 0.22 10.13
N GLY A 46 13.86 1.28 10.09
CA GLY A 46 12.45 1.22 9.71
C GLY A 46 12.24 0.77 8.27
N LEU A 47 13.05 1.24 7.32
CA LEU A 47 13.01 0.82 5.92
C LEU A 47 13.40 -0.64 5.71
N LYS A 48 14.22 -1.20 6.60
CA LYS A 48 14.53 -2.62 6.58
C LYS A 48 13.43 -3.48 7.22
N SER A 49 12.47 -2.92 7.95
CA SER A 49 11.44 -3.70 8.67
C SER A 49 10.50 -4.52 7.77
N PHE A 50 9.98 -5.64 8.30
CA PHE A 50 8.96 -6.44 7.60
C PHE A 50 7.66 -5.64 7.37
N SER A 51 7.28 -4.79 8.33
CA SER A 51 6.19 -3.80 8.17
C SER A 51 6.33 -2.97 6.90
N PHE A 52 7.53 -2.46 6.64
CA PHE A 52 7.78 -1.62 5.49
C PHE A 52 7.62 -2.40 4.19
N VAL A 53 8.09 -3.65 4.13
CA VAL A 53 7.94 -4.50 2.94
C VAL A 53 6.48 -4.79 2.64
N VAL A 54 5.69 -5.16 3.65
CA VAL A 54 4.25 -5.40 3.49
C VAL A 54 3.56 -4.13 2.99
N SER A 55 3.84 -2.98 3.61
CA SER A 55 3.31 -1.69 3.13
C SER A 55 3.72 -1.38 1.70
N LEU A 56 4.98 -1.64 1.32
CA LEU A 56 5.47 -1.41 -0.03
C LEU A 56 4.74 -2.28 -1.05
N LEU A 57 4.48 -3.56 -0.73
CA LEU A 57 3.71 -4.46 -1.59
C LEU A 57 2.26 -3.98 -1.75
N ILE A 58 1.63 -3.52 -0.66
CA ILE A 58 0.29 -2.93 -0.70
C ILE A 58 0.29 -1.71 -1.62
N TYR A 59 1.19 -0.74 -1.40
CA TYR A 59 1.27 0.45 -2.22
C TYR A 59 1.57 0.14 -3.68
N LYS A 60 2.42 -0.85 -3.96
CA LYS A 60 2.67 -1.30 -5.34
C LYS A 60 1.39 -1.78 -6.01
N LYS A 61 0.55 -2.56 -5.32
CA LYS A 61 -0.74 -3.02 -5.87
C LYS A 61 -1.72 -1.85 -6.01
N VAL A 62 -1.88 -1.02 -4.98
CA VAL A 62 -2.74 0.18 -5.00
C VAL A 62 -2.37 1.09 -6.16
N PHE A 63 -1.10 1.47 -6.29
CA PHE A 63 -0.65 2.33 -7.37
C PHE A 63 -0.86 1.69 -8.74
N GLY A 64 -0.56 0.38 -8.88
CA GLY A 64 -0.82 -0.34 -10.13
C GLY A 64 -2.30 -0.31 -10.56
N ILE A 65 -3.23 -0.39 -9.61
CA ILE A 65 -4.67 -0.25 -9.86
C ILE A 65 -5.00 1.20 -10.25
N THR A 66 -4.56 2.18 -9.43
CA THR A 66 -4.92 3.59 -9.65
C THR A 66 -4.29 4.20 -10.90
N THR A 67 -3.14 3.70 -11.36
CA THR A 67 -2.49 4.19 -12.59
C THR A 67 -3.39 3.96 -13.79
N GLN A 68 -4.01 2.78 -13.92
CA GLN A 68 -4.91 2.49 -15.04
C GLN A 68 -6.10 3.47 -15.05
N LEU A 69 -6.65 3.75 -13.87
CA LEU A 69 -7.74 4.71 -13.73
C LEU A 69 -7.29 6.14 -14.07
N SER A 70 -6.11 6.54 -13.60
CA SER A 70 -5.51 7.84 -13.88
C SER A 70 -5.25 8.04 -15.37
N ASP A 71 -4.69 7.04 -16.05
CA ASP A 71 -4.39 7.08 -17.49
C ASP A 71 -5.68 7.21 -18.31
N ALA A 72 -6.74 6.50 -17.92
CA ALA A 72 -8.03 6.62 -18.59
C ALA A 72 -8.62 8.02 -18.43
N PHE A 73 -8.55 8.61 -17.23
CA PHE A 73 -9.07 9.94 -16.94
C PHE A 73 -8.27 11.06 -17.60
N GLN A 74 -6.97 10.84 -17.85
CA GLN A 74 -6.08 11.82 -18.48
C GLN A 74 -5.90 11.59 -19.98
N SER A 75 -6.61 10.62 -20.56
CA SER A 75 -6.56 10.36 -22.00
C SER A 75 -7.13 11.53 -22.80
N GLU A 76 -6.50 11.82 -23.95
CA GLU A 76 -6.92 12.92 -24.85
C GLU A 76 -8.36 12.75 -25.33
N SER A 77 -8.79 11.50 -25.54
CA SER A 77 -10.17 11.12 -25.86
C SER A 77 -10.84 10.45 -24.66
N LEU A 78 -11.35 11.25 -23.73
CA LEU A 78 -12.05 10.74 -22.56
C LEU A 78 -13.42 10.15 -22.95
N HIS A 79 -13.52 8.82 -22.96
CA HIS A 79 -14.79 8.11 -23.10
C HIS A 79 -15.47 7.94 -21.73
N ILE A 80 -16.44 8.79 -21.41
CA ILE A 80 -17.10 8.85 -20.09
C ILE A 80 -17.69 7.50 -19.68
N GLY A 81 -18.33 6.78 -20.60
CA GLY A 81 -18.89 5.46 -20.30
C GLY A 81 -17.83 4.41 -20.00
N GLN A 82 -16.69 4.46 -20.68
CA GLN A 82 -15.56 3.56 -20.41
C GLN A 82 -14.90 3.91 -19.07
N ALA A 83 -14.70 5.19 -18.80
CA ALA A 83 -14.19 5.71 -17.53
C ALA A 83 -15.08 5.29 -16.35
N ALA A 84 -16.41 5.40 -16.48
CA ALA A 84 -17.36 4.96 -15.47
C ALA A 84 -17.29 3.45 -15.20
N ASN A 85 -17.14 2.62 -16.25
CA ASN A 85 -16.95 1.18 -16.06
C ASN A 85 -15.62 0.85 -15.39
N LEU A 86 -14.56 1.60 -15.70
CA LEU A 86 -13.24 1.42 -15.08
C LEU A 86 -13.26 1.79 -13.60
N VAL A 87 -14.01 2.84 -13.21
CA VAL A 87 -14.24 3.17 -11.80
C VAL A 87 -14.89 2.02 -11.05
N VAL A 88 -15.97 1.44 -11.61
CA VAL A 88 -16.64 0.29 -10.99
C VAL A 88 -15.69 -0.89 -10.83
N ALA A 89 -14.97 -1.25 -11.90
CA ALA A 89 -13.97 -2.33 -11.84
C ALA A 89 -12.85 -2.06 -10.82
N THR A 90 -12.44 -0.80 -10.66
CA THR A 90 -11.45 -0.39 -9.65
C THR A 90 -11.98 -0.56 -8.23
N ILE A 91 -13.22 -0.17 -7.96
CA ILE A 91 -13.88 -0.36 -6.67
C ILE A 91 -13.99 -1.85 -6.35
N ASP A 92 -14.44 -2.67 -7.30
CA ASP A 92 -14.54 -4.13 -7.14
C ASP A 92 -13.18 -4.76 -6.85
N THR A 93 -12.12 -4.29 -7.52
CA THR A 93 -10.74 -4.77 -7.29
C THR A 93 -10.25 -4.41 -5.89
N PHE A 94 -10.54 -3.19 -5.41
CA PHE A 94 -10.20 -2.82 -4.03
C PHE A 94 -11.01 -3.61 -3.00
N GLU A 95 -12.26 -3.96 -3.30
CA GLU A 95 -13.06 -4.85 -2.47
C GLU A 95 -12.47 -6.26 -2.40
N ASP A 96 -12.13 -6.86 -3.54
CA ASP A 96 -11.48 -8.17 -3.60
C ASP A 96 -10.14 -8.18 -2.85
N MET A 97 -9.34 -7.11 -2.96
CA MET A 97 -8.07 -6.98 -2.25
C MET A 97 -8.22 -6.96 -0.72
N ARG A 98 -9.40 -6.60 -0.19
CA ARG A 98 -9.72 -6.65 1.26
C ARG A 98 -10.11 -8.03 1.77
N SER A 99 -10.42 -8.98 0.87
CA SER A 99 -10.75 -10.35 1.25
C SER A 99 -9.63 -11.00 2.06
N ASP A 100 -9.98 -11.95 2.94
CA ASP A 100 -9.00 -12.69 3.73
C ASP A 100 -8.02 -13.45 2.83
N ASP A 101 -8.52 -14.06 1.75
CA ASP A 101 -7.71 -14.82 0.79
C ASP A 101 -6.64 -13.94 0.09
N LYS A 102 -7.02 -12.75 -0.41
CA LYS A 102 -6.06 -11.84 -1.05
C LYS A 102 -5.05 -11.26 -0.07
N TRP A 103 -5.49 -11.02 1.16
CA TRP A 103 -4.60 -10.57 2.23
C TRP A 103 -3.56 -11.64 2.58
N GLU A 104 -4.00 -12.89 2.76
CA GLU A 104 -3.11 -14.02 3.08
C GLU A 104 -2.07 -14.22 1.97
N PHE A 105 -2.50 -14.18 0.70
CA PHE A 105 -1.57 -14.26 -0.44
C PHE A 105 -0.51 -13.14 -0.41
N LEU A 106 -0.92 -11.89 -0.10
CA LEU A 106 0.02 -10.76 0.02
C LEU A 106 1.00 -10.96 1.18
N TRP A 107 0.49 -11.46 2.31
CA TRP A 107 1.29 -11.72 3.51
C TRP A 107 2.33 -12.82 3.28
N GLU A 108 1.99 -13.86 2.51
CA GLU A 108 2.90 -14.93 2.09
C GLU A 108 3.86 -14.50 0.97
N GLU A 109 3.49 -13.52 0.14
CA GLU A 109 4.36 -12.92 -0.88
C GLU A 109 5.53 -12.14 -0.24
N ALA A 110 5.32 -11.54 0.93
CA ALA A 110 6.29 -10.65 1.57
C ALA A 110 7.65 -11.30 1.93
N PRO A 111 7.72 -12.52 2.51
CA PRO A 111 8.98 -13.23 2.70
C PRO A 111 9.73 -13.51 1.40
N ALA A 112 9.04 -13.98 0.35
CA ALA A 112 9.65 -14.28 -0.94
C ALA A 112 10.18 -13.02 -1.63
N PHE A 113 9.43 -11.92 -1.56
CA PHE A 113 9.88 -10.61 -2.02
C PHE A 113 11.14 -10.16 -1.26
N SER A 114 11.15 -10.31 0.06
CA SER A 114 12.30 -9.94 0.91
C SER A 114 13.56 -10.71 0.51
N GLN A 115 13.45 -12.04 0.36
CA GLN A 115 14.56 -12.90 -0.05
C GLN A 115 15.09 -12.51 -1.44
N LYS A 116 14.18 -12.29 -2.41
CA LYS A 116 14.55 -11.88 -3.78
C LYS A 116 15.33 -10.56 -3.80
N HIS A 117 14.99 -9.65 -2.90
CA HIS A 117 15.61 -8.33 -2.81
C HIS A 117 16.72 -8.25 -1.75
N GLY A 118 17.21 -9.36 -1.21
CA GLY A 118 18.33 -9.36 -0.25
C GLY A 118 18.00 -8.75 1.11
N LEU A 119 16.72 -8.61 1.44
CA LEU A 119 16.25 -8.13 2.73
C LEU A 119 16.22 -9.32 3.69
N SER A 120 17.21 -9.41 4.58
CA SER A 120 17.27 -10.46 5.61
C SER A 120 16.25 -10.19 6.72
N MET A 121 14.97 -10.51 6.47
CA MET A 121 13.88 -10.18 7.37
C MET A 121 13.14 -11.43 7.84
N SER A 122 13.16 -11.69 9.14
CA SER A 122 12.24 -12.65 9.76
C SER A 122 10.85 -12.03 9.85
N GLN A 123 9.81 -12.79 9.54
CA GLN A 123 8.44 -12.44 9.95
C GLN A 123 8.45 -12.07 11.45
N PRO A 124 7.61 -11.11 11.90
CA PRO A 124 7.46 -10.85 13.32
C PRO A 124 7.00 -12.15 13.99
N VAL A 125 7.93 -12.85 14.64
CA VAL A 125 7.62 -13.93 15.56
C VAL A 125 6.79 -13.30 16.66
N HIS A 126 5.67 -13.92 17.05
CA HIS A 126 4.86 -13.54 18.20
C HIS A 126 5.76 -13.12 19.37
N ARG A 127 6.05 -11.83 19.51
CA ARG A 127 6.82 -11.34 20.64
C ARG A 127 5.85 -11.43 21.82
N ARG A 128 6.34 -12.00 22.92
CA ARG A 128 5.60 -12.12 24.18
C ARG A 128 4.79 -10.85 24.42
N THR A 129 3.52 -11.05 24.80
CA THR A 129 2.60 -9.99 25.17
C THR A 129 3.34 -8.93 25.98
N PRO A 130 3.24 -7.64 25.58
CA PRO A 130 3.86 -6.57 26.36
C PRO A 130 3.40 -6.72 27.81
N ARG A 131 4.33 -6.55 28.76
CA ARG A 131 3.99 -6.52 30.19
C ARG A 131 2.83 -5.53 30.34
N GLN A 132 1.67 -5.99 30.82
CA GLN A 132 0.55 -5.09 31.10
C GLN A 132 1.06 -4.00 32.03
N THR A 133 1.16 -2.78 31.51
CA THR A 133 1.46 -1.60 32.30
C THR A 133 0.22 -1.35 33.14
N GLN A 134 0.31 -1.53 34.45
CA GLN A 134 -0.81 -1.17 35.32
C GLN A 134 -1.05 0.33 35.23
N LEU A 135 -2.33 0.71 35.16
CA LEU A 135 -2.73 2.12 35.19
C LEU A 135 -2.11 2.77 36.43
N PRO A 136 -1.50 3.97 36.31
CA PRO A 136 -1.07 4.72 37.48
C PRO A 136 -2.22 4.89 38.45
N SER A 137 -1.98 4.66 39.74
CA SER A 137 -3.02 4.68 40.78
C SER A 137 -3.79 6.01 40.85
N GLY A 138 -3.19 7.12 40.42
CA GLY A 138 -3.86 8.43 40.36
C GLY A 138 -4.85 8.61 39.19
N LEU A 139 -4.95 7.64 38.28
CA LEU A 139 -5.84 7.66 37.12
C LEU A 139 -6.92 6.57 37.19
N SER A 140 -7.07 5.88 38.33
CA SER A 140 -8.04 4.77 38.50
C SER A 140 -9.50 5.19 38.35
N ASP A 141 -9.80 6.47 38.56
CA ASP A 141 -11.13 7.07 38.42
C ASP A 141 -11.34 7.78 37.07
N SER A 142 -10.35 7.70 36.17
CA SER A 142 -10.40 8.33 34.85
C SER A 142 -10.72 7.31 33.77
N ILE A 143 -11.63 7.64 32.86
CA ILE A 143 -11.85 6.84 31.65
C ILE A 143 -10.70 7.13 30.68
N VAL A 144 -9.70 6.26 30.67
CA VAL A 144 -8.61 6.31 29.71
C VAL A 144 -9.08 5.60 28.43
N THR A 145 -9.43 6.37 27.40
CA THR A 145 -9.88 5.84 26.11
C THR A 145 -8.73 5.36 25.23
N ASP A 146 -7.53 5.91 25.42
CA ASP A 146 -6.30 5.51 24.74
C ASP A 146 -5.07 5.86 25.58
N THR A 147 -4.03 5.03 25.50
CA THR A 147 -2.76 5.28 26.22
C THR A 147 -1.79 6.00 25.31
N VAL A 148 -1.40 7.22 25.65
CA VAL A 148 -0.33 7.94 24.94
C VAL A 148 1.00 7.17 25.06
N GLY A 149 1.63 6.86 23.93
CA GLY A 149 2.93 6.20 23.88
C GLY A 149 2.92 4.68 23.67
N HIS A 150 1.75 4.04 23.51
CA HIS A 150 1.72 2.68 22.95
C HIS A 150 2.03 2.73 21.46
N THR A 151 3.22 2.26 21.06
CA THR A 151 3.44 1.84 19.68
C THR A 151 2.53 0.65 19.42
N VAL A 152 1.61 0.77 18.46
CA VAL A 152 0.76 -0.35 18.02
C VAL A 152 1.72 -1.46 17.62
N ASN A 153 1.80 -2.50 18.45
CA ASN A 153 2.70 -3.59 18.21
C ASN A 153 1.99 -4.50 17.20
N ASN A 154 2.17 -4.23 15.91
CA ASN A 154 1.66 -5.09 14.84
C ASN A 154 2.43 -6.42 14.88
N GLN A 155 2.06 -7.27 15.83
CA GLN A 155 2.74 -8.53 16.11
C GLN A 155 2.22 -9.66 15.23
N CYS A 156 1.01 -9.53 14.69
CA CYS A 156 0.38 -10.53 13.86
C CYS A 156 -0.18 -9.95 12.56
N SER A 157 -0.43 -10.85 11.58
CA SER A 157 -1.00 -10.51 10.26
C SER A 157 -2.29 -9.70 10.36
N HIS A 158 -3.17 -10.03 11.31
CA HIS A 158 -4.44 -9.34 11.51
C HIS A 158 -4.27 -7.88 11.96
N ASP A 159 -3.28 -7.58 12.81
CA ASP A 159 -2.99 -6.21 13.24
C ASP A 159 -2.49 -5.35 12.08
N TYR A 160 -1.68 -5.94 11.19
CA TYR A 160 -1.29 -5.28 9.95
C TYR A 160 -2.50 -5.01 9.07
N LYS A 161 -3.34 -6.02 8.84
CA LYS A 161 -4.54 -5.91 8.00
C LYS A 161 -5.43 -4.74 8.42
N ARG A 162 -5.71 -4.63 9.73
CA ARG A 162 -6.54 -3.56 10.31
C ARG A 162 -5.94 -2.16 10.10
N ASN A 163 -4.62 -2.05 10.07
CA ASN A 163 -3.92 -0.77 9.96
C ASN A 163 -3.57 -0.39 8.52
N VAL A 164 -4.10 -1.10 7.52
CA VAL A 164 -3.87 -0.80 6.11
C VAL A 164 -4.78 0.34 5.64
N TYR A 165 -4.18 1.39 5.06
CA TYR A 165 -4.87 2.57 4.52
C TYR A 165 -5.79 2.32 3.31
N VAL A 166 -5.88 1.07 2.81
CA VAL A 166 -6.68 0.69 1.64
C VAL A 166 -8.18 0.90 1.91
N ASP A 167 -8.63 0.70 3.14
CA ASP A 167 -10.04 0.88 3.51
C ASP A 167 -10.50 2.31 3.32
N VAL A 168 -9.64 3.29 3.61
CA VAL A 168 -9.94 4.72 3.40
C VAL A 168 -10.09 5.02 1.91
N ILE A 169 -9.17 4.53 1.09
CA ILE A 169 -9.22 4.74 -0.38
C ILE A 169 -10.50 4.11 -0.95
N PHE A 170 -10.81 2.88 -0.55
CA PHE A 170 -12.00 2.17 -0.98
C PHE A 170 -13.29 2.92 -0.60
N GLN A 171 -13.39 3.36 0.65
CA GLN A 171 -14.57 4.08 1.15
C GLN A 171 -14.76 5.41 0.42
N GLU A 172 -13.70 6.20 0.26
CA GLU A 172 -13.71 7.47 -0.49
C GLU A 172 -14.12 7.26 -1.95
N MET A 173 -13.65 6.20 -2.59
CA MET A 173 -14.06 5.89 -3.96
C MET A 173 -15.55 5.55 -4.06
N LYS A 174 -16.10 4.77 -3.12
CA LYS A 174 -17.54 4.43 -3.10
C LYS A 174 -18.42 5.64 -2.83
N GLU A 175 -17.99 6.54 -1.95
CA GLU A 175 -18.74 7.76 -1.65
C GLU A 175 -18.73 8.74 -2.82
N ARG A 176 -17.57 8.91 -3.49
CA ARG A 176 -17.43 9.82 -4.64
C ARG A 176 -18.09 9.30 -5.91
N PHE A 177 -18.09 7.99 -6.12
CA PHE A 177 -18.65 7.35 -7.30
C PHE A 177 -19.79 6.41 -6.92
N SER A 178 -20.84 6.99 -6.33
CA SER A 178 -22.04 6.24 -5.96
C SER A 178 -22.73 5.64 -7.20
N THR A 179 -23.63 4.69 -6.97
CA THR A 179 -24.43 4.07 -8.04
C THR A 179 -25.20 5.11 -8.85
N GLU A 180 -25.69 6.15 -8.19
CA GLU A 180 -26.38 7.29 -8.80
C GLU A 180 -25.41 8.10 -9.67
N SER A 181 -24.23 8.44 -9.16
CA SER A 181 -23.21 9.18 -9.93
C SER A 181 -22.76 8.39 -11.17
N ILE A 182 -22.54 7.08 -11.03
CA ILE A 182 -22.15 6.21 -12.14
C ILE A 182 -23.27 6.09 -13.19
N SER A 183 -24.53 5.95 -12.77
CA SER A 183 -25.65 5.87 -13.71
C SER A 183 -25.84 7.18 -14.48
N LEU A 184 -25.65 8.33 -13.82
CA LEU A 184 -25.66 9.64 -14.46
C LEU A 184 -24.51 9.80 -15.46
N LEU A 185 -23.29 9.39 -15.12
CA LEU A 185 -22.15 9.40 -16.06
C LEU A 185 -22.42 8.55 -17.30
N LYS A 186 -23.03 7.36 -17.13
CA LYS A 186 -23.43 6.51 -18.25
C LYS A 186 -24.54 7.13 -19.10
N ALA A 187 -25.49 7.83 -18.49
CA ALA A 187 -26.52 8.57 -19.22
C ALA A 187 -25.93 9.72 -20.04
N ILE A 188 -24.97 10.46 -19.50
CA ILE A 188 -24.24 11.51 -20.23
C ILE A 188 -23.50 10.91 -21.44
N ASP A 189 -22.86 9.76 -21.28
CA ASP A 189 -22.18 9.07 -22.38
C ASP A 189 -23.14 8.68 -23.53
N CYS A 190 -24.41 8.39 -23.23
CA CYS A 190 -25.44 8.13 -24.24
C CYS A 190 -25.82 9.38 -25.04
N LEU A 191 -25.56 10.58 -24.52
CA LEU A 191 -25.80 11.85 -25.20
C LEU A 191 -24.63 12.29 -26.07
N HIS A 192 -23.51 11.56 -26.05
CA HIS A 192 -22.35 11.88 -26.87
C HIS A 192 -22.67 11.65 -28.36
N PRO A 193 -22.36 12.61 -29.27
CA PRO A 193 -22.81 12.55 -30.67
C PRO A 193 -22.24 11.38 -31.48
N THR A 194 -21.20 10.71 -31.01
CA THR A 194 -20.64 9.47 -31.60
C THR A 194 -21.08 8.19 -30.87
N SER A 195 -21.97 8.29 -29.88
CA SER A 195 -22.44 7.15 -29.09
C SER A 195 -23.52 6.37 -29.85
N ASN A 196 -23.20 5.12 -30.21
CA ASN A 196 -24.16 4.16 -30.80
C ASN A 196 -24.96 3.39 -29.74
N LYS A 197 -24.90 3.78 -28.46
CA LYS A 197 -25.51 3.04 -27.35
C LYS A 197 -26.71 3.81 -26.79
N LEU A 198 -27.91 3.26 -26.97
CA LEU A 198 -29.11 3.72 -26.25
C LEU A 198 -29.00 3.30 -24.78
N PRO A 199 -29.41 4.15 -23.82
CA PRO A 199 -29.43 3.78 -22.41
C PRO A 199 -30.43 2.63 -22.20
N LYS A 200 -29.94 1.51 -21.66
CA LYS A 200 -30.80 0.46 -21.12
C LYS A 200 -31.07 0.81 -19.66
N PHE A 201 -32.29 1.27 -19.41
CA PHE A 201 -32.84 1.45 -18.08
C PHE A 201 -33.21 0.10 -17.47
#